data_AF-A0A5S3UHT8-F1
#
_entry.id   AF-A0A5S3UHT8-F1
#
_cell.length_a   1.000
_cell.length_b   1.000
_cell.length_c   1.000
_cell.angle_alpha   90.00
_cell.angle_beta   90.00
_cell.angle_gamma   90.00
#
_symmetry.space_group_name_H-M   'P 1'
#
loop_
_entity.id
_entity.type
_entity.pdbx_description
1 polymer ?
#
loop_
_entity_poly.entity_id
_entity_poly.type
_entity_poly.pdbx_seq_one_letter_code
_entity_poly.pdbx_strand_id
1 'polypeptide(L)'
;MTNNLTPILEFIVLDAEQNPIVDEQGLPTLLQRPISKNIPDLINKGKIDNIDMFAQLHAQILQWDWAELYFNYLIDLQDVEKHNANLPEPYENEEGELVEVQPLPLPEAPERPPLKTSDEVLEPFQRHINKLIGIEFKGVQVSLSESNQNGLSALKSALELAKEFGEESKFFPVNFNAETRQGVKVLTLVDEVELKNFGLQFVMARKAFFE
;
A
#
# COMPACT_ATOMS: atom_id res chain seq x y z
N MET A 1 38.56 0.87 -9.47
CA MET A 1 37.76 1.98 -8.91
C MET A 1 36.87 1.41 -7.82
N THR A 2 36.53 2.17 -6.80
CA THR A 2 35.66 1.69 -5.71
C THR A 2 34.23 2.04 -6.05
N ASN A 3 33.37 1.03 -6.20
CA ASN A 3 31.94 1.23 -6.43
C ASN A 3 31.37 2.18 -5.37
N ASN A 4 30.54 3.13 -5.77
CA ASN A 4 29.86 4.01 -4.81
C ASN A 4 28.69 3.26 -4.17
N LEU A 5 28.96 2.60 -3.04
CA LEU A 5 27.95 1.81 -2.33
C LEU A 5 27.04 2.65 -1.42
N THR A 6 27.40 3.92 -1.17
CA THR A 6 26.67 4.85 -0.29
C THR A 6 25.15 4.86 -0.54
N PRO A 7 24.65 4.89 -1.79
CA PRO A 7 23.21 4.96 -2.05
C PRO A 7 22.43 3.73 -1.61
N ILE A 8 23.08 2.56 -1.59
CA ILE A 8 22.45 1.26 -1.29
C ILE A 8 22.91 0.64 0.04
N LEU A 9 23.59 1.38 0.91
CA LEU A 9 24.14 0.86 2.18
C LEU A 9 23.11 0.12 3.04
N GLU A 10 21.85 0.58 3.05
CA GLU A 10 20.77 -0.03 3.83
C GLU A 10 20.20 -1.33 3.21
N PHE A 11 20.62 -1.67 1.98
CA PHE A 11 20.15 -2.83 1.23
C PHE A 11 21.22 -3.91 1.07
N ILE A 12 22.39 -3.75 1.69
CA ILE A 12 23.54 -4.65 1.53
C ILE A 12 23.99 -5.23 2.88
N VAL A 13 24.68 -6.36 2.81
CA VAL A 13 25.23 -7.03 4.01
C VAL A 13 26.46 -6.27 4.50
N LEU A 14 26.48 -5.95 5.80
CA LEU A 14 27.61 -5.33 6.48
C LEU A 14 28.28 -6.34 7.44
N ASP A 15 29.58 -6.16 7.67
CA ASP A 15 30.33 -6.91 8.68
C ASP A 15 30.12 -6.35 10.11
N ALA A 16 30.84 -6.92 11.08
CA ALA A 16 30.76 -6.50 12.47
C ALA A 16 31.28 -5.07 12.72
N GLU A 17 32.08 -4.53 11.82
CA GLU A 17 32.66 -3.19 11.89
C GLU A 17 31.85 -2.15 11.07
N GLN A 18 30.68 -2.55 10.55
CA GLN A 18 29.82 -1.73 9.69
C GLN A 18 30.40 -1.45 8.30
N ASN A 19 31.32 -2.29 7.81
CA ASN A 19 31.84 -2.20 6.45
C ASN A 19 31.02 -3.10 5.49
N PRO A 20 30.79 -2.67 4.23
CA PRO A 20 30.15 -3.50 3.22
C PRO A 20 30.93 -4.80 2.94
N ILE A 21 30.22 -5.93 2.96
CA ILE A 21 30.78 -7.20 2.47
C ILE A 21 30.68 -7.20 0.94
N VAL A 22 31.84 -7.17 0.29
CA VAL A 22 31.99 -7.14 -1.17
C VAL A 22 32.76 -8.37 -1.68
N ASP A 23 32.51 -8.74 -2.93
CA ASP A 23 33.27 -9.77 -3.62
C ASP A 23 34.63 -9.26 -4.14
N GLU A 24 35.38 -10.11 -4.86
CA GLU A 24 36.67 -9.77 -5.47
C GLU A 24 36.59 -8.61 -6.47
N GLN A 25 35.39 -8.34 -6.99
CA GLN A 25 35.09 -7.30 -7.95
C GLN A 25 34.61 -6.00 -7.27
N GLY A 26 34.47 -6.00 -5.94
CA GLY A 26 33.96 -4.85 -5.19
C GLY A 26 32.44 -4.69 -5.26
N LEU A 27 31.70 -5.72 -5.70
CA LEU A 27 30.24 -5.74 -5.73
C LEU A 27 29.71 -6.24 -4.38
N PRO A 28 28.71 -5.56 -3.78
CA PRO A 28 28.18 -5.95 -2.49
C PRO A 28 27.23 -7.14 -2.59
N THR A 29 26.99 -7.83 -1.48
CA THR A 29 25.87 -8.77 -1.37
C THR A 29 24.60 -8.02 -0.93
N LEU A 30 23.52 -8.11 -1.71
CA LEU A 30 22.22 -7.58 -1.32
C LEU A 30 21.61 -8.38 -0.16
N LEU A 31 20.98 -7.68 0.77
CA LEU A 31 20.13 -8.27 1.81
C LEU A 31 18.89 -8.93 1.18
N GLN A 32 18.21 -9.80 1.93
CA GLN A 32 17.00 -10.45 1.43
C GLN A 32 15.84 -9.45 1.29
N ARG A 33 15.28 -9.35 0.08
CA ARG A 33 14.11 -8.52 -0.22
C ARG A 33 12.90 -8.94 0.63
N PRO A 34 12.16 -7.99 1.23
CA PRO A 34 10.90 -8.28 1.93
C PRO A 34 9.82 -8.84 1.00
N ILE A 35 8.96 -9.70 1.55
CA ILE A 35 7.82 -10.28 0.83
C ILE A 35 6.56 -9.52 1.23
N SER A 36 5.91 -8.85 0.28
CA SER A 36 4.62 -8.19 0.51
C SER A 36 3.45 -8.89 -0.18
N LYS A 37 2.25 -8.59 0.27
CA LYS A 37 1.00 -9.01 -0.34
C LYS A 37 0.51 -7.93 -1.31
N ASN A 38 -0.24 -8.35 -2.32
CA ASN A 38 -0.88 -7.44 -3.25
C ASN A 38 -2.02 -6.68 -2.54
N ILE A 39 -1.88 -5.34 -2.46
CA ILE A 39 -2.87 -4.45 -1.81
C ILE A 39 -4.25 -4.56 -2.49
N PRO A 40 -4.38 -4.42 -3.82
CA PRO A 40 -5.67 -4.64 -4.50
C PRO A 40 -6.35 -5.96 -4.13
N ASP A 41 -5.61 -7.07 -4.10
CA ASP A 41 -6.16 -8.39 -3.75
C ASP A 41 -6.65 -8.47 -2.31
N LEU A 42 -5.96 -7.82 -1.37
CA LEU A 42 -6.39 -7.75 0.03
C LEU A 42 -7.71 -7.00 0.16
N ILE A 43 -7.82 -5.86 -0.52
CA ILE A 43 -9.02 -5.02 -0.51
C ILE A 43 -10.19 -5.76 -1.15
N ASN A 44 -9.99 -6.39 -2.31
CA ASN A 44 -11.02 -7.19 -2.98
C ASN A 44 -11.50 -8.38 -2.13
N LYS A 45 -10.65 -8.92 -1.26
CA LYS A 45 -10.99 -9.98 -0.29
C LYS A 45 -11.59 -9.44 1.01
N GLY A 46 -11.80 -8.12 1.13
CA GLY A 46 -12.29 -7.47 2.35
C GLY A 46 -11.30 -7.46 3.52
N LYS A 47 -10.03 -7.81 3.29
CA LYS A 47 -9.00 -7.97 4.34
C LYS A 47 -8.25 -6.66 4.57
N ILE A 48 -8.93 -5.69 5.17
CA ILE A 48 -8.39 -4.33 5.36
C ILE A 48 -7.92 -4.01 6.78
N ASP A 49 -8.01 -4.95 7.73
CA ASP A 49 -7.66 -4.68 9.14
C ASP A 49 -6.19 -4.29 9.37
N ASN A 50 -5.27 -4.80 8.54
CA ASN A 50 -3.83 -4.51 8.62
C ASN A 50 -3.32 -3.83 7.35
N ILE A 51 -4.20 -3.10 6.64
CA ILE A 51 -3.89 -2.58 5.31
C ILE A 51 -2.75 -1.54 5.34
N ASP A 52 -2.65 -0.75 6.40
CA ASP A 52 -1.58 0.22 6.61
C ASP A 52 -0.20 -0.43 6.70
N MET A 53 -0.09 -1.56 7.42
CA MET A 53 1.15 -2.33 7.52
C MET A 53 1.58 -2.85 6.14
N PHE A 54 0.64 -3.34 5.32
CA PHE A 54 0.94 -3.79 3.96
C PHE A 54 1.32 -2.62 3.03
N ALA A 55 0.73 -1.44 3.24
CA ALA A 55 1.09 -0.22 2.52
C ALA A 55 2.51 0.25 2.83
N GLN A 56 2.90 0.25 4.11
CA GLN A 56 4.27 0.55 4.54
C GLN A 56 5.28 -0.43 3.91
N LEU A 57 4.95 -1.73 3.93
CA LEU A 57 5.80 -2.75 3.32
C LEU A 57 5.91 -2.59 1.80
N HIS A 58 4.83 -2.18 1.13
CA HIS A 58 4.84 -1.88 -0.30
C HIS A 58 5.75 -0.67 -0.60
N ALA A 59 5.69 0.40 0.21
CA ALA A 59 6.59 1.54 0.07
C ALA A 59 8.06 1.15 0.23
N GLN A 60 8.38 0.27 1.19
CA GLN A 60 9.73 -0.28 1.34
C GLN A 60 10.16 -1.09 0.11
N ILE A 61 9.27 -1.92 -0.43
CA ILE A 61 9.57 -2.71 -1.63
C ILE A 61 9.96 -1.82 -2.82
N LEU A 62 9.32 -0.67 -3.01
CA LEU A 62 9.72 0.25 -4.09
C LEU A 62 11.17 0.74 -3.94
N GLN A 63 11.65 0.89 -2.70
CA GLN A 63 13.04 1.24 -2.43
C GLN A 63 13.98 0.07 -2.71
N TRP A 64 13.55 -1.16 -2.40
CA TRP A 64 14.27 -2.39 -2.74
C TRP A 64 14.38 -2.62 -4.24
N ASP A 65 13.30 -2.40 -4.98
CA ASP A 65 13.28 -2.53 -6.44
C ASP A 65 14.27 -1.53 -7.07
N TRP A 66 14.36 -0.31 -6.52
CA TRP A 66 15.39 0.64 -6.92
C TRP A 66 16.82 0.17 -6.55
N ALA A 67 17.02 -0.39 -5.35
CA ALA A 67 18.35 -0.86 -4.93
C ALA A 67 18.87 -2.00 -5.83
N GLU A 68 17.97 -2.88 -6.29
CA GLU A 68 18.29 -3.92 -7.27
C GLU A 68 18.70 -3.32 -8.62
N LEU A 69 17.97 -2.30 -9.11
CA LEU A 69 18.36 -1.56 -10.31
C LEU A 69 19.72 -0.88 -10.15
N TYR A 70 19.99 -0.28 -8.99
CA TYR A 70 21.28 0.36 -8.70
C TYR A 70 22.42 -0.66 -8.65
N PHE A 71 22.18 -1.84 -8.07
CA PHE A 71 23.15 -2.93 -8.07
C PHE A 71 23.47 -3.41 -9.50
N ASN A 72 22.46 -3.58 -10.35
CA ASN A 72 22.67 -3.93 -11.75
C ASN A 72 23.45 -2.82 -12.50
N TYR A 73 23.17 -1.55 -12.21
CA TYR A 73 23.97 -0.44 -12.70
C TYR A 73 25.45 -0.54 -12.32
N LEU A 74 25.78 -0.97 -11.09
CA LEU A 74 27.18 -1.15 -10.68
C LEU A 74 27.88 -2.27 -11.47
N ILE A 75 27.15 -3.33 -11.81
CA ILE A 75 27.66 -4.41 -12.68
C ILE A 75 27.95 -3.84 -14.07
N ASP A 76 26.97 -3.17 -14.69
CA ASP A 76 27.11 -2.59 -16.03
C ASP A 76 28.25 -1.56 -16.08
N LEU A 77 28.36 -0.72 -15.05
CA LEU A 77 29.43 0.28 -14.93
C LEU A 77 30.79 -0.40 -14.93
N GLN A 78 30.94 -1.46 -14.12
CA GLN A 78 32.19 -2.19 -14.04
C GLN A 78 32.55 -2.86 -15.37
N ASP A 79 31.57 -3.42 -16.07
CA ASP A 79 31.81 -4.08 -17.36
C ASP A 79 32.22 -3.06 -18.44
N VAL A 80 31.58 -1.89 -18.48
CA VAL A 80 31.98 -0.78 -19.35
C VAL A 80 33.36 -0.25 -19.00
N GLU A 81 33.68 -0.09 -17.71
CA GLU A 81 35.01 0.34 -17.26
C GLU A 81 36.10 -0.67 -17.63
N LYS A 82 35.86 -1.97 -17.45
CA LYS A 82 36.78 -3.05 -17.87
C LYS A 82 36.98 -3.05 -19.38
N HIS A 83 35.91 -2.86 -20.16
CA HIS A 83 35.99 -2.76 -21.61
C HIS A 83 36.83 -1.53 -22.03
N ASN A 84 36.51 -0.36 -21.49
CA ASN A 84 37.18 0.90 -21.84
C ASN A 84 38.64 0.98 -21.36
N ALA A 85 38.99 0.24 -20.31
CA ALA A 85 40.38 0.10 -19.87
C ALA A 85 41.21 -0.80 -20.81
N ASN A 86 40.58 -1.66 -21.61
CA ASN A 86 41.21 -2.64 -22.48
C ASN A 86 40.79 -2.44 -23.95
N LEU A 87 40.75 -1.18 -24.40
CA LEU A 87 40.41 -0.88 -25.80
C LEU A 87 41.44 -1.52 -26.75
N PRO A 88 41.00 -2.14 -27.85
CA PRO A 88 41.91 -2.64 -28.88
C PRO A 88 42.78 -1.51 -29.42
N GLU A 89 44.00 -1.86 -29.85
CA GLU A 89 44.81 -0.93 -30.61
C GLU A 89 44.09 -0.51 -31.90
N PRO A 90 44.26 0.73 -32.35
CA PRO A 90 43.72 1.17 -33.63
C PRO A 90 44.18 0.25 -34.77
N TYR A 91 43.29 -0.07 -35.69
CA TYR A 91 43.60 -0.94 -36.83
C TYR A 91 43.32 -0.22 -38.15
N GLU A 92 44.06 -0.61 -39.18
CA GLU A 92 43.87 -0.11 -40.54
C GLU A 92 42.73 -0.88 -41.21
N ASN A 93 41.73 -0.18 -41.72
CA ASN A 93 40.61 -0.78 -42.44
C ASN A 93 41.00 -1.18 -43.88
N GLU A 94 40.09 -1.80 -44.62
CA GLU A 94 40.32 -2.25 -46.00
C GLU A 94 40.65 -1.11 -46.99
N GLU A 95 40.39 0.14 -46.60
CA GLU A 95 40.65 1.35 -47.39
C GLU A 95 41.97 2.05 -47.01
N GLY A 96 42.74 1.48 -46.06
CA GLY A 96 43.99 2.06 -45.58
C GLY A 96 43.81 3.18 -44.55
N GLU A 97 42.62 3.34 -43.99
CA GLU A 97 42.34 4.33 -42.95
C GLU A 97 42.53 3.72 -41.56
N LEU A 98 43.19 4.46 -40.68
CA LEU A 98 43.40 4.06 -39.29
C LEU A 98 42.12 4.35 -38.49
N VAL A 99 41.45 3.29 -38.06
CA VAL A 99 40.22 3.34 -37.27
C VAL A 99 40.55 3.23 -35.78
N GLU A 100 40.27 4.29 -35.03
CA GLU A 100 40.34 4.29 -33.56
C GLU A 100 39.06 3.69 -32.96
N VAL A 101 39.20 2.74 -32.04
CA VAL A 101 38.07 2.17 -31.31
C VAL A 101 37.66 3.13 -30.18
N GLN A 102 36.43 3.65 -30.25
CA GLN A 102 35.92 4.57 -29.23
C GLN A 102 35.46 3.83 -27.96
N PRO A 103 35.62 4.45 -26.78
CA PRO A 103 35.10 3.90 -25.53
C PRO A 103 33.57 3.84 -25.55
N LEU A 104 33.02 2.83 -24.88
CA LEU A 104 31.59 2.74 -24.60
C LEU A 104 31.17 3.86 -23.63
N PRO A 105 29.97 4.44 -23.79
CA PRO A 105 29.46 5.41 -22.83
C PRO A 105 29.24 4.76 -21.47
N LEU A 106 29.50 5.52 -20.41
CA LEU A 106 29.20 5.08 -19.04
C LEU A 106 27.69 4.96 -18.85
N PRO A 107 27.19 3.91 -18.16
CA PRO A 107 25.78 3.80 -17.88
C PRO A 107 25.31 4.91 -16.94
N GLU A 108 24.02 5.22 -17.00
CA GLU A 108 23.38 6.20 -16.12
C GLU A 108 22.87 5.53 -14.84
N ALA A 109 23.11 6.16 -13.69
CA ALA A 109 22.64 5.65 -12.42
C ALA A 109 21.11 5.82 -12.31
N PRO A 110 20.36 4.81 -11.82
CA PRO A 110 18.92 4.90 -11.69
C PRO A 110 18.53 5.89 -10.58
N GLU A 111 17.50 6.70 -10.85
CA GLU A 111 16.97 7.64 -9.87
C GLU A 111 16.19 6.94 -8.75
N ARG A 112 16.47 7.30 -7.51
CA ARG A 112 15.79 6.74 -6.33
C ARG A 112 14.38 7.32 -6.23
N PRO A 113 13.32 6.47 -6.20
CA PRO A 113 11.97 6.97 -6.02
C PRO A 113 11.80 7.57 -4.62
N PRO A 114 10.95 8.60 -4.47
CA PRO A 114 10.65 9.17 -3.16
C PRO A 114 10.01 8.10 -2.26
N LEU A 115 10.35 8.15 -0.98
CA LEU A 115 9.72 7.27 0.01
C LEU A 115 8.26 7.67 0.19
N LYS A 116 7.35 6.75 -0.14
CA LYS A 116 5.91 6.95 0.05
C LYS A 116 5.49 6.59 1.47
N THR A 117 4.52 7.33 1.99
CA THR A 117 3.77 7.02 3.20
C THR A 117 2.70 5.95 2.94
N SER A 118 2.16 5.34 4.01
CA SER A 118 1.01 4.43 3.89
C SER A 118 -0.16 5.10 3.20
N ASP A 119 -0.45 6.34 3.56
CA ASP A 119 -1.59 7.10 3.05
C ASP A 119 -1.46 7.35 1.55
N GLU A 120 -0.26 7.72 1.08
CA GLU A 120 0.00 7.91 -0.36
C GLU A 120 -0.12 6.60 -1.16
N VAL A 121 0.21 5.46 -0.55
CA VAL A 121 0.04 4.15 -1.19
C VAL A 121 -1.44 3.74 -1.23
N LEU A 122 -2.22 4.11 -0.22
CA LEU A 122 -3.63 3.74 -0.07
C LEU A 122 -4.61 4.72 -0.71
N GLU A 123 -4.18 5.96 -1.02
CA GLU A 123 -4.99 7.02 -1.63
C GLU A 123 -5.82 6.52 -2.82
N PRO A 124 -5.25 5.75 -3.79
CA PRO A 124 -6.02 5.26 -4.94
C PRO A 124 -7.14 4.29 -4.56
N PHE A 125 -7.06 3.68 -3.37
CA PHE A 125 -7.99 2.67 -2.89
C PHE A 125 -8.89 3.16 -1.76
N GLN A 126 -8.71 4.41 -1.30
CA GLN A 126 -9.39 4.93 -0.11
C GLN A 126 -10.92 4.83 -0.22
N ARG A 127 -11.48 5.06 -1.42
CA ARG A 127 -12.91 4.91 -1.65
C ARG A 127 -13.40 3.48 -1.42
N HIS A 128 -12.66 2.48 -1.89
CA HIS A 128 -13.02 1.07 -1.70
C HIS A 128 -12.84 0.66 -0.24
N ILE A 129 -11.73 1.07 0.39
CA ILE A 129 -11.48 0.85 1.81
C ILE A 129 -12.64 1.43 2.65
N ASN A 130 -13.00 2.69 2.43
CA ASN A 130 -14.10 3.35 3.14
C ASN A 130 -15.46 2.66 2.91
N LYS A 131 -15.72 2.18 1.69
CA LYS A 131 -16.93 1.39 1.38
C LYS A 131 -16.99 0.09 2.18
N LEU A 132 -15.88 -0.63 2.31
CA LEU A 132 -15.77 -1.82 3.15
C LEU A 132 -15.88 -1.45 4.64
N ILE A 133 -15.39 -0.26 5.02
CA ILE A 133 -15.48 0.26 6.37
C ILE A 133 -16.92 0.47 6.81
N GLY A 134 -17.68 1.15 5.95
CA GLY A 134 -19.04 1.59 6.21
C GLY A 134 -19.05 2.88 7.02
N ILE A 135 -19.86 2.92 8.08
CA ILE A 135 -19.96 4.09 8.95
C ILE A 135 -19.52 3.77 10.37
N GLU A 136 -18.93 4.75 11.04
CA GLU A 136 -18.71 4.67 12.47
C GLU A 136 -19.90 5.26 13.23
N PHE A 137 -20.54 4.46 14.07
CA PHE A 137 -21.60 4.93 14.96
C PHE A 137 -21.34 4.42 16.38
N LYS A 138 -21.21 5.33 17.34
CA LYS A 138 -20.88 5.01 18.75
C LYS A 138 -19.64 4.12 18.89
N GLY A 139 -18.59 4.39 18.10
CA GLY A 139 -17.34 3.62 18.09
C GLY A 139 -17.43 2.24 17.40
N VAL A 140 -18.56 1.92 16.76
CA VAL A 140 -18.77 0.67 16.02
C VAL A 140 -18.76 0.95 14.53
N GLN A 141 -17.90 0.23 13.80
CA GLN A 141 -17.84 0.26 12.34
C GLN A 141 -18.94 -0.63 11.74
N VAL A 142 -20.05 -0.02 11.34
CA VAL A 142 -21.23 -0.69 10.79
C VAL A 142 -21.10 -0.83 9.28
N SER A 143 -21.20 -2.07 8.79
CA SER A 143 -21.13 -2.38 7.36
C SER A 143 -22.36 -1.85 6.63
N LEU A 144 -22.20 -1.41 5.39
CA LEU A 144 -23.32 -0.95 4.54
C LEU A 144 -24.09 -2.13 3.90
N SER A 145 -24.36 -3.20 4.66
CA SER A 145 -25.04 -4.40 4.16
C SER A 145 -26.56 -4.20 4.00
N GLU A 146 -27.20 -5.02 3.17
CA GLU A 146 -28.66 -5.04 3.04
C GLU A 146 -29.34 -5.48 4.34
N SER A 147 -28.72 -6.40 5.08
CA SER A 147 -29.18 -6.84 6.40
C SER A 147 -29.31 -5.66 7.37
N ASN A 148 -28.26 -4.82 7.46
CA ASN A 148 -28.31 -3.61 8.28
C ASN A 148 -29.36 -2.60 7.79
N GLN A 149 -29.51 -2.43 6.46
CA GLN A 149 -30.55 -1.57 5.87
C GLN A 149 -31.97 -2.03 6.25
N ASN A 150 -32.21 -3.34 6.16
CA ASN A 150 -33.50 -3.96 6.47
C ASN A 150 -33.80 -3.84 7.97
N GLY A 151 -32.81 -4.10 8.82
CA GLY A 151 -32.95 -3.92 10.26
C GLY A 151 -33.29 -2.48 10.66
N LEU A 152 -32.62 -1.49 10.06
CA LEU A 152 -32.92 -0.06 10.27
C LEU A 152 -34.33 0.30 9.82
N SER A 153 -34.77 -0.22 8.66
CA SER A 153 -36.11 0.00 8.14
C SER A 153 -37.18 -0.62 9.06
N ALA A 154 -36.93 -1.82 9.59
CA ALA A 154 -37.81 -2.50 10.53
C ALA A 154 -37.94 -1.72 11.85
N LEU A 155 -36.84 -1.20 12.40
CA LEU A 155 -36.88 -0.36 13.60
C LEU A 155 -37.68 0.93 13.38
N LYS A 156 -37.53 1.57 12.22
CA LYS A 156 -38.32 2.75 11.86
C LYS A 156 -39.82 2.41 11.84
N SER A 157 -40.22 1.34 11.15
CA SER A 157 -41.62 0.91 11.10
C SER A 157 -42.17 0.55 12.48
N ALA A 158 -41.37 -0.11 13.32
CA ALA A 158 -41.77 -0.46 14.68
C ALA A 158 -41.93 0.79 15.58
N LEU A 159 -41.12 1.83 15.39
CA LEU A 159 -41.29 3.10 16.09
C LEU A 159 -42.58 3.81 15.68
N GLU A 160 -42.91 3.86 14.38
CA GLU A 160 -44.17 4.45 13.92
C GLU A 160 -45.38 3.72 14.53
N LEU A 161 -45.34 2.38 14.57
CA LEU A 161 -46.37 1.60 15.24
C LEU A 161 -46.46 1.93 16.74
N ALA A 162 -45.33 2.02 17.45
CA ALA A 162 -45.33 2.40 18.87
C ALA A 162 -45.95 3.78 19.10
N LYS A 163 -45.73 4.73 18.19
CA LYS A 163 -46.36 6.06 18.22
C LYS A 163 -47.87 5.99 18.00
N GLU A 164 -48.32 5.19 17.03
CA GLU A 164 -49.75 4.98 16.75
C GLU A 164 -50.51 4.43 17.97
N PHE A 165 -49.87 3.56 18.76
CA PHE A 165 -50.45 2.98 19.97
C PHE A 165 -50.17 3.78 21.26
N GLY A 166 -49.47 4.91 21.19
CA GLY A 166 -49.12 5.73 22.36
C GLY A 166 -48.09 5.09 23.31
N GLU A 167 -47.32 4.12 22.81
CA GLU A 167 -46.34 3.34 23.56
C GLU A 167 -44.88 3.74 23.26
N GLU A 168 -44.67 4.94 22.71
CA GLU A 168 -43.35 5.48 22.36
C GLU A 168 -42.35 5.42 23.52
N SER A 169 -42.82 5.73 24.73
CA SER A 169 -41.98 5.70 25.95
C SER A 169 -41.44 4.32 26.31
N LYS A 170 -42.02 3.23 25.76
CA LYS A 170 -41.57 1.85 25.97
C LYS A 170 -40.70 1.32 24.83
N PHE A 171 -40.61 2.04 23.72
CA PHE A 171 -39.85 1.59 22.54
C PHE A 171 -38.34 1.68 22.78
N PHE A 172 -37.90 2.73 23.46
CA PHE A 172 -36.50 2.95 23.78
C PHE A 172 -36.19 2.57 25.23
N PRO A 173 -34.95 2.12 25.53
CA PRO A 173 -33.85 1.87 24.58
C PRO A 173 -34.08 0.60 23.74
N VAL A 174 -33.54 0.59 22.52
CA VAL A 174 -33.62 -0.57 21.62
C VAL A 174 -32.24 -1.05 21.20
N ASN A 175 -32.04 -2.36 21.15
CA ASN A 175 -30.80 -2.97 20.68
C ASN A 175 -30.88 -3.31 19.20
N PHE A 176 -29.90 -2.85 18.44
CA PHE A 176 -29.72 -3.12 17.03
C PHE A 176 -28.52 -4.06 16.84
N ASN A 177 -28.74 -5.19 16.18
CA ASN A 177 -27.66 -6.13 15.84
C ASN A 177 -26.98 -5.65 14.55
N ALA A 178 -25.92 -4.88 14.69
CA ALA A 178 -25.17 -4.34 13.56
C ALA A 178 -24.18 -5.37 13.02
N GLU A 179 -24.30 -5.71 11.75
CA GLU A 179 -23.24 -6.41 11.04
C GLU A 179 -22.05 -5.47 10.86
N THR A 180 -20.88 -5.91 11.31
CA THR A 180 -19.58 -5.27 11.13
C THR A 180 -18.66 -6.20 10.33
N ARG A 181 -17.53 -5.68 9.85
CA ARG A 181 -16.46 -6.51 9.25
C ARG A 181 -15.93 -7.60 10.18
N GLN A 182 -16.04 -7.39 11.50
CA GLN A 182 -15.56 -8.32 12.53
C GLN A 182 -16.67 -9.26 13.05
N GLY A 183 -17.85 -9.24 12.43
CA GLY A 183 -19.03 -9.99 12.89
C GLY A 183 -20.12 -9.07 13.45
N VAL A 184 -21.07 -9.63 14.20
CA VAL A 184 -22.22 -8.86 14.71
C VAL A 184 -21.85 -8.17 16.02
N LYS A 185 -22.15 -6.86 16.12
CA LYS A 185 -22.04 -6.08 17.36
C LYS A 185 -23.39 -5.47 17.73
N VAL A 186 -23.71 -5.44 19.02
CA VAL A 186 -24.97 -4.86 19.50
C VAL A 186 -24.77 -3.35 19.71
N LEU A 187 -25.63 -2.56 19.07
CA LEU A 187 -25.73 -1.12 19.25
C LEU A 187 -27.01 -0.79 20.02
N THR A 188 -26.88 -0.18 21.19
CA THR A 188 -28.04 0.33 21.95
C THR A 188 -28.34 1.75 21.51
N LEU A 189 -29.56 1.95 21.00
CA LEU A 189 -30.13 3.25 20.64
C LEU A 189 -31.01 3.72 21.80
N VAL A 190 -30.66 4.86 22.40
CA VAL A 190 -31.30 5.31 23.65
C VAL A 190 -32.56 6.14 23.43
N ASP A 191 -32.72 6.71 22.24
CA ASP A 191 -33.86 7.55 21.89
C ASP A 191 -34.09 7.60 20.35
N GLU A 192 -35.16 8.30 19.95
CA GLU A 192 -35.50 8.51 18.55
C GLU A 192 -34.43 9.31 17.80
N VAL A 193 -33.74 10.23 18.47
CA VAL A 193 -32.73 11.08 17.85
C VAL A 193 -31.53 10.24 17.43
N GLU A 194 -31.07 9.32 18.28
CA GLU A 194 -30.00 8.37 17.95
C GLU A 194 -30.41 7.48 16.78
N LEU A 195 -31.62 6.91 16.78
CA LEU A 195 -32.11 6.08 15.67
C LEU A 195 -32.12 6.86 14.36
N LYS A 196 -32.65 8.09 14.36
CA LYS A 196 -32.69 8.95 13.17
C LYS A 196 -31.31 9.35 12.68
N ASN A 197 -30.41 9.73 13.57
CA ASN A 197 -29.04 10.10 13.23
C ASN A 197 -28.29 8.90 12.63
N PHE A 198 -28.40 7.73 13.25
CA PHE A 198 -27.81 6.49 12.73
C PHE A 198 -28.34 6.15 11.33
N GLY A 199 -29.67 6.16 11.16
CA GLY A 199 -30.30 5.90 9.88
C GLY A 199 -29.91 6.90 8.79
N LEU A 200 -29.82 8.19 9.12
CA LEU A 200 -29.39 9.23 8.18
C LEU A 200 -27.94 9.04 7.72
N GLN A 201 -27.01 8.83 8.67
CA GLN A 201 -25.61 8.57 8.33
C GLN A 201 -25.47 7.33 7.44
N PHE A 202 -26.21 6.26 7.75
CA PHE A 202 -26.19 5.02 6.98
C PHE A 202 -26.68 5.22 5.54
N VAL A 203 -27.80 5.90 5.34
CA VAL A 203 -28.36 6.17 4.01
C VAL A 203 -27.45 7.09 3.19
N MET A 204 -26.90 8.14 3.82
CA MET A 204 -25.96 9.04 3.13
C MET A 204 -24.70 8.30 2.69
N ALA A 205 -24.15 7.42 3.53
CA ALA A 205 -22.99 6.61 3.17
C ALA A 205 -23.31 5.60 2.06
N ARG A 206 -24.46 4.91 2.12
CA ARG A 206 -24.90 4.03 1.02
C ARG A 206 -25.01 4.78 -0.30
N LYS A 207 -25.64 5.96 -0.29
CA LYS A 207 -25.70 6.82 -1.46
C LYS A 207 -24.32 7.14 -2.02
N ALA A 208 -23.38 7.56 -1.18
CA ALA A 208 -22.02 7.92 -1.62
C ALA A 208 -21.21 6.75 -2.24
N PHE A 209 -21.46 5.52 -1.80
CA PHE A 209 -20.66 4.35 -2.18
C PHE A 209 -21.31 3.38 -3.18
N PHE A 210 -22.63 3.50 -3.41
CA PHE A 210 -23.39 2.57 -4.27
C PHE A 210 -24.24 3.26 -5.35
N GLU A 211 -24.41 4.58 -5.32
CA GLU A 211 -24.95 5.38 -6.43
C GLU A 211 -23.83 6.09 -7.19
#